data_AF-A0A3A9DRN5-F1
#
_entry.id   AF-A0A3A9DRN5-F1
#
_cell.length_a   1.000
_cell.length_b   1.000
_cell.length_c   1.000
_cell.angle_alpha   90.00
_cell.angle_beta   90.00
_cell.angle_gamma   90.00
#
_symmetry.space_group_name_H-M   'P 1'
#
loop_
_entity.id
_entity.type
_entity.pdbx_description
1 polymer ?
#
loop_
_entity_poly.entity_id
_entity_poly.type
_entity_poly.pdbx_seq_one_letter_code
_entity_poly.pdbx_strand_id
1 'polypeptide(L)'
;AQYCRAVYDAGFAPICPALFLPLFLNDAVPEEHKSSIDIGRDLLRRSRVLVVCGHTVTESMKNDIAVAQRLGITATTLEGILTVKGQGRR
;
A
#
# COMPACT_ATOMS: atom_id res chain seq x y z
N ALA A 1 -3.54 -8.17 8.03
CA ALA A 1 -2.48 -8.91 7.29
C ALA A 1 -2.97 -9.68 6.05
N GLN A 2 -4.27 -9.99 5.91
CA GLN A 2 -4.79 -10.80 4.79
C GLN A 2 -4.40 -10.27 3.40
N TYR A 3 -4.51 -8.96 3.16
CA TYR A 3 -4.09 -8.37 1.88
C TYR A 3 -2.61 -8.53 1.59
N CYS A 4 -1.75 -8.35 2.58
CA CYS A 4 -0.31 -8.61 2.42
C CYS A 4 -0.04 -10.06 2.05
N ARG A 5 -0.77 -11.01 2.66
CA ARG A 5 -0.65 -12.43 2.29
C ARG A 5 -1.04 -12.67 0.83
N ALA A 6 -2.14 -12.10 0.36
CA ALA A 6 -2.55 -12.23 -1.04
C ALA A 6 -1.55 -11.61 -2.02
N VAL A 7 -0.98 -10.44 -1.70
CA VAL A 7 0.07 -9.79 -2.50
C VAL A 7 1.36 -10.63 -2.51
N TYR A 8 1.72 -11.22 -1.37
CA TYR A 8 2.83 -12.16 -1.28
C TYR A 8 2.60 -13.40 -2.15
N ASP A 9 1.43 -14.03 -2.04
CA ASP A 9 1.06 -15.20 -2.83
C ASP A 9 1.00 -14.85 -4.34
N ALA A 10 0.81 -13.57 -4.69
CA ALA A 10 0.90 -13.07 -6.06
C ALA A 10 2.35 -12.96 -6.59
N GLY A 11 3.37 -13.01 -5.73
CA GLY A 11 4.79 -12.96 -6.09
C GLY A 11 5.48 -11.62 -5.79
N PHE A 12 4.82 -10.75 -5.04
CA PHE A 12 5.37 -9.46 -4.64
C PHE A 12 5.92 -9.50 -3.21
N ALA A 13 6.79 -8.57 -2.87
CA ALA A 13 7.25 -8.34 -1.49
C ALA A 13 6.44 -7.17 -0.89
N PRO A 14 5.36 -7.42 -0.14
CA PRO A 14 4.49 -6.35 0.37
C PRO A 14 5.15 -5.59 1.54
N ILE A 15 5.05 -4.26 1.51
CA ILE A 15 5.30 -3.40 2.67
C ILE A 15 3.97 -2.76 3.05
N CYS A 16 3.57 -2.88 4.31
CA CYS A 16 2.30 -2.33 4.78
C CYS A 16 2.51 -1.49 6.05
N PRO A 17 2.71 -0.17 5.91
CA PRO A 17 2.91 0.77 7.02
C PRO A 17 1.85 0.63 8.11
N ALA A 18 0.59 0.50 7.72
CA ALA A 18 -0.53 0.37 8.65
C ALA A 18 -0.49 -0.88 9.56
N LEU A 19 0.31 -1.91 9.23
CA LEU A 19 0.45 -3.09 10.09
C LEU A 19 1.66 -3.02 11.02
N PHE A 20 2.75 -2.38 10.60
CA PHE A 20 4.00 -2.40 11.36
C PHE A 20 4.25 -1.10 12.14
N LEU A 21 3.80 0.05 11.65
CA LEU A 21 3.99 1.33 12.33
C LEU A 21 3.26 1.41 13.68
N PRO A 22 2.02 0.92 13.83
CA PRO A 22 1.33 0.94 15.13
C PRO A 22 2.01 0.11 16.23
N LEU A 23 3.03 -0.70 15.89
CA LEU A 23 3.79 -1.47 16.88
C LEU A 23 4.75 -0.58 17.69
N PHE A 24 5.08 0.62 17.21
CA PHE A 24 6.00 1.54 17.87
C PHE A 24 5.63 3.03 17.73
N LEU A 25 4.60 3.37 16.96
CA LEU A 25 4.01 4.70 16.89
C LEU A 25 2.56 4.67 17.40
N ASN A 26 2.20 5.68 18.17
CA ASN A 26 0.88 5.94 18.71
C ASN A 26 0.17 7.03 17.90
N ASP A 27 -0.85 6.63 17.15
CA ASP A 27 -1.64 7.51 16.29
C ASP A 27 -2.36 8.64 17.06
N ALA A 28 -2.61 8.47 18.37
CA ALA A 28 -3.21 9.50 19.19
C ALA A 28 -2.26 10.68 19.50
N VAL A 29 -0.96 10.50 19.31
CA VAL A 29 0.05 11.56 19.47
C VAL A 29 0.22 12.26 18.12
N PRO A 30 -0.12 13.57 17.99
CA PRO A 30 -0.11 14.26 16.69
C PRO A 30 1.23 14.22 15.96
N GLU A 31 2.35 14.27 16.70
CA GLU A 31 3.69 14.17 16.13
C GLU A 31 3.96 12.79 15.53
N GLU A 32 3.61 11.72 16.26
CA GLU A 32 3.80 10.35 15.80
C GLU A 32 2.84 9.98 14.67
N HIS A 33 1.61 10.51 14.69
CA HIS A 33 0.67 10.42 13.57
C HIS A 33 1.30 10.99 12.29
N LYS A 34 1.88 12.20 12.37
CA LYS A 34 2.59 12.82 11.26
C LYS A 34 3.79 11.96 10.81
N SER A 35 4.60 11.47 11.76
CA SER A 35 5.71 10.56 11.45
C SER A 35 5.25 9.30 10.73
N SER A 36 4.09 8.73 11.10
CA SER A 36 3.56 7.53 10.46
C SER A 36 3.21 7.77 8.97
N ILE A 37 2.62 8.93 8.66
CA ILE A 37 2.33 9.37 7.30
C ILE A 37 3.62 9.59 6.50
N ASP A 38 4.61 10.25 7.10
CA ASP A 38 5.87 10.56 6.44
C ASP A 38 6.68 9.28 6.13
N ILE A 39 6.74 8.34 7.08
CA ILE A 39 7.37 7.02 6.87
C ILE A 39 6.63 6.24 5.78
N GLY A 40 5.30 6.22 5.79
CA GLY A 40 4.50 5.57 4.75
C GLY A 40 4.81 6.11 3.35
N ARG A 41 4.96 7.43 3.21
CA ARG A 41 5.32 8.09 1.95
C ARG A 41 6.77 7.82 1.53
N ASP A 42 7.72 7.73 2.46
CA ASP A 42 9.09 7.34 2.13
C ASP A 42 9.17 5.90 1.60
N LEU A 43 8.43 4.99 2.23
CA LEU A 43 8.31 3.61 1.77
C LEU A 43 7.65 3.52 0.38
N LEU A 44 6.62 4.35 0.13
CA LEU A 44 6.01 4.46 -1.19
C LEU A 44 7.04 4.91 -2.24
N ARG A 45 7.85 5.94 -1.96
CA ARG A 45 8.89 6.43 -2.88
C ARG A 45 9.93 5.37 -3.26
N ARG A 46 10.17 4.40 -2.39
CA ARG A 46 11.10 3.27 -2.61
C ARG A 46 10.43 2.08 -3.29
N SER A 47 9.11 2.11 -3.43
CA SER A 47 8.32 1.04 -4.02
C SER A 47 8.15 1.22 -5.51
N ARG A 48 7.94 0.11 -6.23
CA ARG A 48 7.66 0.12 -7.68
C ARG A 48 6.18 0.09 -8.00
N VAL A 49 5.37 -0.41 -7.07
CA VAL A 49 3.92 -0.60 -7.24
C VAL A 49 3.23 -0.20 -5.93
N LEU A 50 2.16 0.58 -6.03
CA LEU A 50 1.19 0.81 -4.96
C LEU A 50 -0.01 -0.12 -5.18
N VAL A 51 -0.27 -0.99 -4.21
CA VAL A 51 -1.44 -1.88 -4.24
C VAL A 51 -2.53 -1.33 -3.32
N VAL A 52 -3.61 -0.87 -3.93
CA VAL A 52 -4.80 -0.36 -3.26
C VAL A 52 -5.70 -1.53 -2.90
N CYS A 53 -6.02 -1.67 -1.61
CA CYS A 53 -6.79 -2.79 -1.08
C CYS A 53 -8.08 -2.30 -0.44
N GLY A 54 -9.15 -3.10 -0.52
CA GLY A 54 -10.46 -2.79 0.02
C GLY A 54 -11.48 -2.35 -1.05
N HIS A 55 -12.74 -2.23 -0.63
CA HIS A 55 -13.87 -1.89 -1.51
C HIS A 55 -14.15 -0.39 -1.60
N THR A 56 -13.55 0.41 -0.72
CA THR A 56 -13.75 1.86 -0.67
C THR A 56 -12.39 2.55 -0.66
N VAL A 57 -12.25 3.60 -1.47
CA VAL A 57 -11.05 4.43 -1.52
C VAL A 57 -11.23 5.59 -0.56
N THR A 58 -10.44 5.62 0.51
CA THR A 58 -10.42 6.71 1.49
C THR A 58 -9.64 7.93 0.96
N GLU A 59 -9.79 9.08 1.61
CA GLU A 59 -9.00 10.28 1.25
C GLU A 59 -7.49 10.06 1.42
N SER A 60 -7.06 9.29 2.42
CA SER A 60 -5.65 8.91 2.56
C SER A 60 -5.16 8.09 1.37
N MET A 61 -5.96 7.11 0.93
CA MET A 61 -5.64 6.30 -0.25
C MET A 61 -5.57 7.17 -1.52
N LYS A 62 -6.46 8.16 -1.69
CA LYS A 62 -6.40 9.09 -2.83
C LYS A 62 -5.10 9.89 -2.84
N ASN A 63 -4.65 10.36 -1.68
CA ASN A 63 -3.39 11.09 -1.55
C ASN A 63 -2.20 10.21 -1.92
N ASP A 64 -2.18 8.95 -1.47
CA ASP A 64 -1.11 8.00 -1.81
C ASP A 64 -1.10 7.67 -3.30
N ILE A 65 -2.28 7.50 -3.92
CA ILE A 65 -2.41 7.30 -5.37
C ILE A 65 -1.86 8.50 -6.14
N ALA A 66 -2.20 9.73 -5.73
CA ALA A 66 -1.70 10.94 -6.37
C ALA A 66 -0.17 11.07 -6.26
N VAL A 67 0.39 10.72 -5.09
CA VAL A 67 1.84 10.68 -4.90
C VAL A 67 2.50 9.61 -5.78
N ALA A 68 1.92 8.40 -5.84
CA ALA A 68 2.42 7.33 -6.69
C ALA A 68 2.44 7.74 -8.17
N GLN A 69 1.35 8.31 -8.68
CA GLN A 69 1.25 8.81 -10.05
C GLN A 69 2.31 9.87 -10.36
N ARG A 70 2.50 10.84 -9.45
CA ARG A 70 3.52 11.88 -9.61
C ARG A 70 4.95 11.32 -9.69
N LEU A 71 5.21 10.21 -9.01
CA LEU A 71 6.51 9.55 -8.99
C LEU A 71 6.69 8.51 -10.09
N GLY A 72 5.69 8.30 -10.96
CA GLY A 72 5.72 7.25 -11.98
C GLY A 72 5.60 5.83 -11.40
N ILE A 73 5.08 5.69 -10.18
CA ILE A 73 4.83 4.41 -9.52
C ILE A 73 3.48 3.87 -9.99
N THR A 74 3.44 2.61 -10.42
CA THR A 74 2.20 1.98 -10.86
C THR A 74 1.24 1.80 -9.68
N ALA A 75 0.09 2.44 -9.72
CA ALA A 75 -1.01 2.20 -8.78
C ALA A 75 -1.98 1.17 -9.36
N THR A 76 -2.30 0.12 -8.61
CA THR A 76 -3.23 -0.94 -9.04
C THR A 76 -4.04 -1.46 -7.85
N THR A 77 -5.09 -2.23 -8.12
CA THR A 77 -5.87 -2.91 -7.07
C THR A 77 -5.40 -4.33 -6.86
N LEU A 78 -5.65 -4.89 -5.68
CA LEU A 78 -5.39 -6.32 -5.44
C LEU A 78 -6.15 -7.20 -6.45
N GLU A 79 -7.40 -6.86 -6.75
CA GLU A 79 -8.21 -7.55 -7.75
C GLU A 79 -7.57 -7.52 -9.14
N GLY A 80 -7.02 -6.37 -9.56
CA GLY A 80 -6.30 -6.24 -10.82
C GLY A 80 -5.10 -7.18 -10.91
N ILE A 81 -4.31 -7.28 -9.82
CA ILE A 81 -3.16 -8.20 -9.76
C ILE A 81 -3.61 -9.67 -9.87
N LEU A 82 -4.65 -10.05 -9.11
CA LEU A 82 -5.13 -11.44 -9.07
C LEU A 82 -5.76 -11.86 -10.41
N THR A 83 -6.45 -10.95 -11.08
CA THR A 83 -7.07 -11.20 -12.40
C THR A 83 -6.02 -11.52 -13.45
N VAL A 84 -4.93 -10.74 -13.53
CA VAL A 84 -3.85 -10.98 -14.50
C VAL A 84 -3.12 -12.30 -14.21
N LYS A 85 -2.86 -12.61 -12.94
CA LYS A 85 -2.21 -13.88 -12.56
C LYS A 85 -3.07 -15.10 -12.88
N GLY A 86 -4.39 -14.99 -12.75
CA GLY A 86 -5.34 -16.04 -13.11
C GLY A 86 -5.40 -16.31 -14.61
N GLN A 87 -5.20 -15.30 -15.45
CA GLN A 87 -5.19 -15.43 -16.92
C GLN A 87 -3.96 -16.21 -17.42
N GLY A 88 -2.81 -16.12 -16.76
CA GLY A 88 -1.60 -16.87 -17.11
C GLY A 88 -1.59 -18.36 -16.72
N ARG A 89 -2.69 -18.87 -16.14
CA ARG A 89 -2.87 -20.28 -15.74
C ARG A 89 -3.94 -21.01 -16.57
N ARG A 90 -4.43 -20.41 -17.65
CA ARG A 90 -5.32 -21.04 -18.63
C ARG A 90 -4.54 -21.48 -19.86
#